data_AF-A0A2D8UIH8-F1
#
_entry.id   AF-A0A2D8UIH8-F1
#
_cell.length_a   1.000
_cell.length_b   1.000
_cell.length_c   1.000
_cell.angle_alpha   90.00
_cell.angle_beta   90.00
_cell.angle_gamma   90.00
#
_symmetry.space_group_name_H-M   'P 1'
#
loop_
_entity.id
_entity.type
_entity.pdbx_description
1 polymer ?
#
loop_
_entity_poly.entity_id
_entity_poly.type
_entity_poly.pdbx_seq_one_letter_code
_entity_poly.pdbx_strand_id
1 'polypeptide(L)'
;MLLNASYNHPERREKINEEIGKAFTLMEPIKKKGVGSHKLFITSTSIEIQHLLILDKYINTCNIEIRPEGIIITFRICFTHRIFQQT
;
A
#
# COMPACT_ATOMS: atom_id res chain seq x y z
N MET A 1 8.53 1.11 6.12
CA MET A 1 7.43 1.01 7.11
C MET A 1 6.31 0.15 6.53
N LEU A 2 5.72 -0.77 7.31
CA LEU A 2 4.54 -1.55 6.93
C LEU A 2 3.34 -1.07 7.75
N LEU A 3 2.23 -0.72 7.09
CA LEU A 3 1.02 -0.22 7.74
C LEU A 3 -0.20 -1.01 7.25
N ASN A 4 -1.10 -1.35 8.18
CA ASN A 4 -2.41 -1.88 7.83
C ASN A 4 -3.32 -0.72 7.39
N ALA A 5 -3.99 -0.82 6.25
CA ALA A 5 -4.89 0.23 5.73
C ALA A 5 -6.39 -0.10 5.84
N SER A 6 -6.77 -1.17 6.55
CA SER A 6 -8.16 -1.65 6.63
C SER A 6 -9.11 -0.67 7.34
N TYR A 7 -8.60 0.06 8.34
CA TYR A 7 -9.36 1.05 9.09
C TYR A 7 -8.83 2.46 8.80
N ASN A 8 -9.70 3.46 8.76
CA ASN A 8 -9.24 4.82 8.58
C ASN A 8 -8.77 5.39 9.94
N HIS A 9 -7.46 5.60 10.09
CA HIS A 9 -6.89 6.29 11.24
C HIS A 9 -6.12 7.52 10.76
N PRO A 10 -6.55 8.75 11.14
CA PRO A 10 -5.96 9.99 10.64
C PRO A 10 -4.48 10.13 11.02
N GLU A 11 -4.09 9.67 12.21
CA GLU A 11 -2.70 9.68 12.69
C GLU A 11 -1.74 8.95 11.75
N ARG A 12 -2.19 7.84 11.14
CA ARG A 12 -1.36 7.11 10.16
C ARG A 12 -1.13 7.91 8.90
N ARG A 13 -2.14 8.65 8.46
CA ARG A 13 -2.03 9.51 7.29
C ARG A 13 -1.09 10.67 7.55
N GLU A 14 -1.12 11.25 8.76
CA GLU A 14 -0.18 12.28 9.18
C GLU A 14 1.24 11.75 9.19
N LYS A 15 1.48 10.59 9.82
CA LYS A 15 2.78 9.93 9.80
C LYS A 15 3.29 9.64 8.39
N ILE A 16 2.44 9.15 7.49
CA ILE A 16 2.82 8.95 6.07
C ILE A 16 3.20 10.29 5.43
N ASN A 17 2.45 11.35 5.68
CA ASN A 17 2.74 12.67 5.10
C ASN A 17 4.05 13.28 5.65
N GLU A 18 4.40 13.01 6.90
CA GLU A 18 5.67 13.44 7.51
C GLU A 18 6.87 12.72 6.90
N GLU A 19 6.75 11.41 6.66
CA GLU A 19 7.87 10.57 6.18
C GLU A 19 8.15 10.72 4.67
N ILE A 20 7.10 10.77 3.83
CA ILE A 20 7.25 10.74 2.36
C ILE A 20 6.58 11.93 1.65
N GLY A 21 6.14 12.93 2.41
CA GLY A 21 5.48 14.13 1.90
C GLY A 21 3.98 13.93 1.62
N LYS A 22 3.26 15.04 1.47
CA LYS A 22 1.81 15.06 1.17
C LYS A 22 1.51 14.56 -0.25
N ALA A 23 0.28 14.11 -0.46
CA ALA A 23 -0.19 13.68 -1.77
C ALA A 23 -0.21 14.86 -2.74
N PHE A 24 0.04 14.59 -4.01
CA PHE A 24 -0.10 15.58 -5.07
C PHE A 24 -1.55 16.05 -5.18
N THR A 25 -1.75 17.36 -5.24
CA THR A 25 -3.03 18.02 -5.52
C THR A 25 -3.48 17.77 -6.96
N LEU A 26 -4.78 17.91 -7.26
CA LEU A 26 -5.40 17.47 -8.52
C LEU A 26 -4.65 17.86 -9.82
N MET A 27 -3.90 18.97 -9.82
CA MET A 27 -3.24 19.50 -11.03
C MET A 27 -1.79 19.02 -11.21
N GLU A 28 -1.14 18.54 -10.15
CA GLU A 28 0.26 18.12 -10.18
C GLU A 28 0.46 16.77 -10.90
N PRO A 29 -0.43 15.76 -10.77
CA PRO A 29 -0.30 14.50 -11.50
C PRO A 29 -0.35 14.66 -13.01
N ILE A 30 -1.17 15.59 -13.50
CA ILE A 30 -1.32 15.85 -14.94
C ILE A 30 0.00 16.38 -15.50
N LYS A 31 0.64 17.31 -14.78
CA LYS A 31 1.96 17.85 -15.15
C LYS A 31 3.07 16.79 -15.14
N LYS A 32 2.97 15.81 -14.23
CA LYS A 32 3.94 14.71 -14.07
C LYS A 32 3.64 13.48 -14.94
N LYS A 33 2.64 13.53 -15.83
CA LYS A 33 2.17 12.39 -16.66
C LYS A 33 1.70 11.18 -15.84
N GLY A 34 1.17 11.42 -14.65
CA GLY A 34 0.67 10.40 -13.72
C GLY A 34 1.55 10.28 -12.48
N VAL A 35 0.91 9.93 -11.35
CA VAL A 35 1.57 9.73 -10.04
C VAL A 35 1.33 8.33 -9.48
N GLY A 36 0.54 7.51 -10.18
CA GLY A 36 0.17 6.19 -9.74
C GLY A 36 0.35 5.15 -10.85
N SER A 37 0.57 3.91 -10.46
CA SER A 37 0.59 2.78 -11.38
C SER A 37 -0.79 2.16 -11.54
N HIS A 38 -0.99 1.52 -12.69
CA HIS A 38 -2.01 0.48 -12.83
C HIS A 38 -1.69 -0.70 -11.90
N LYS A 39 -2.61 -1.67 -11.80
CA LYS A 39 -2.36 -2.90 -11.03
C LYS A 39 -1.17 -3.65 -11.63
N LEU A 40 -0.16 -3.88 -10.81
CA LEU A 40 1.04 -4.64 -11.16
C LEU A 40 0.95 -6.03 -10.52
N PHE A 41 1.48 -7.05 -11.21
CA PHE A 41 1.60 -8.39 -10.64
C PHE A 41 2.86 -8.49 -9.80
N ILE A 42 2.72 -9.09 -8.62
CA ILE A 42 3.83 -9.31 -7.71
C ILE A 42 4.59 -10.57 -8.17
N THR A 43 5.84 -10.41 -8.60
CA THR A 43 6.70 -11.52 -9.06
C THR A 43 7.57 -12.08 -7.93
N SER A 44 8.01 -11.22 -7.01
CA SER A 44 8.86 -11.57 -5.88
C SER A 44 8.68 -10.56 -4.74
N THR A 45 8.83 -11.02 -3.50
CA THR A 45 8.78 -10.18 -2.29
C THR A 45 9.76 -10.70 -1.25
N SER A 46 9.97 -9.92 -0.18
CA SER A 46 10.58 -10.46 1.03
C SER A 46 9.72 -11.57 1.66
N ILE A 47 10.35 -12.43 2.47
CA ILE A 47 9.71 -13.57 3.14
C ILE A 47 8.54 -13.10 4.02
N GLU A 48 8.70 -11.99 4.74
CA GLU A 48 7.67 -11.41 5.62
C GLU A 48 6.37 -11.09 4.85
N ILE A 49 6.49 -10.46 3.68
CA ILE A 49 5.34 -10.11 2.83
C ILE A 49 4.80 -11.36 2.12
N GLN A 50 5.69 -12.28 1.74
CA GLN A 50 5.30 -13.52 1.09
C GLN A 50 4.39 -14.37 1.98
N HIS A 51 4.67 -14.46 3.29
CA HIS A 51 3.80 -15.15 4.24
C HIS A 51 2.39 -14.54 4.29
N LEU A 52 2.27 -13.21 4.19
CA LEU A 52 0.97 -12.52 4.16
C LEU A 52 0.22 -12.79 2.86
N LEU A 53 0.92 -12.80 1.73
CA LEU A 53 0.34 -13.02 0.41
C LEU A 53 -0.12 -14.46 0.18
N ILE A 54 0.61 -15.46 0.69
CA ILE A 54 0.26 -16.89 0.55
C ILE A 54 -1.04 -17.24 1.29
N LEU A 55 -1.37 -16.51 2.36
CA LEU A 55 -2.61 -16.71 3.10
C LEU A 55 -3.84 -16.25 2.32
N ASP A 56 -3.67 -15.42 1.29
CA ASP A 56 -4.76 -14.92 0.47
C ASP A 56 -5.01 -15.82 -0.75
N LYS A 57 -6.27 -15.93 -1.16
CA LYS A 57 -6.69 -16.70 -2.34
C LYS A 57 -6.73 -15.86 -3.62
N TYR A 58 -6.56 -14.54 -3.50
CA TYR A 58 -6.61 -13.61 -4.63
C TYR A 58 -5.27 -13.56 -5.39
N ILE A 59 -5.33 -13.01 -6.60
CA ILE A 59 -4.12 -12.77 -7.39
C ILE A 59 -3.31 -11.66 -6.73
N ASN A 60 -2.04 -11.97 -6.45
CA ASN A 60 -1.10 -11.06 -5.82
C ASN A 60 -0.81 -9.89 -6.76
N THR A 61 -1.39 -8.73 -6.42
CA THR A 61 -1.21 -7.49 -7.16
C THR A 61 -0.87 -6.35 -6.22
N CYS A 62 -0.14 -5.37 -6.74
CA CYS A 62 0.17 -4.14 -6.03
C CYS A 62 -0.07 -2.90 -6.88
N ASN A 63 -0.18 -1.77 -6.20
CA ASN A 63 -0.27 -0.43 -6.77
C ASN A 63 0.87 0.40 -6.19
N ILE A 64 1.48 1.22 -7.03
CA ILE A 64 2.53 2.15 -6.66
C ILE A 64 1.96 3.56 -6.73
N GLU A 65 2.16 4.35 -5.69
CA GLU A 65 1.88 5.78 -5.66
C GLU A 65 3.18 6.53 -5.41
N ILE A 66 3.50 7.46 -6.29
CA ILE A 66 4.67 8.34 -6.19
C ILE A 66 4.27 9.54 -5.33
N ARG A 67 5.15 9.91 -4.40
CA ARG A 67 5.05 11.07 -3.52
C ARG A 67 6.28 11.97 -3.72
N PRO A 68 6.26 13.22 -3.21
CA PRO A 68 7.40 14.13 -3.35
C PRO A 68 8.71 13.54 -2.82
N GLU A 69 8.68 12.92 -1.63
CA GLU A 69 9.88 12.44 -0.93
C GLU A 69 9.98 10.90 -0.92
N GLY A 70 9.11 10.19 -1.65
CA GLY A 70 9.11 8.73 -1.62
C GLY A 70 8.02 8.05 -2.44
N ILE A 71 7.77 6.79 -2.13
CA ILE A 71 6.83 5.92 -2.85
C ILE A 71 6.02 5.10 -1.84
N ILE A 72 4.73 4.94 -2.12
CA ILE A 72 3.85 4.00 -1.40
C ILE A 72 3.62 2.78 -2.29
N ILE A 73 3.79 1.60 -1.72
CA ILE A 73 3.42 0.33 -2.34
C ILE A 73 2.24 -0.23 -1.56
N THR A 74 1.10 -0.35 -2.23
CA THR A 74 -0.13 -0.87 -1.64
C THR A 74 -0.43 -2.23 -2.26
N PHE A 75 -0.68 -3.23 -1.43
CA PHE A 75 -1.17 -4.53 -1.84
C PHE A 75 -2.35 -4.92 -0.94
N ARG A 76 -3.24 -5.76 -1.46
CA ARG A 76 -4.42 -6.20 -0.72
C ARG A 76 -4.21 -7.63 -0.26
N ILE A 77 -4.63 -7.88 0.98
CA ILE A 77 -4.83 -9.22 1.53
C ILE A 77 -6.21 -9.29 2.16
N CYS A 78 -6.94 -10.37 1.91
CA CYS A 78 -8.22 -10.63 2.55
C CYS A 78 -8.04 -11.60 3.73
N PHE A 79 -8.18 -11.08 4.94
CA PHE A 79 -8.26 -11.93 6.13
C PHE A 79 -9.67 -12.54 6.22
N THR A 80 -9.80 -13.81 5.86
CA THR A 80 -10.98 -14.59 6.27
C THR A 80 -10.90 -14.81 7.78
N HIS A 81 -12.01 -14.62 8.50
CA HIS A 81 -12.21 -14.60 9.97
C HIS A 81 -11.45 -15.58 10.89
N ARG A 82 -10.66 -16.53 10.38
CA ARG A 82 -10.00 -17.57 11.17
C ARG A 82 -8.76 -17.13 11.98
N ILE A 83 -8.21 -15.94 11.75
CA ILE A 83 -6.89 -15.57 12.33
C ILE A 83 -6.98 -14.42 13.36
N PHE A 84 -8.11 -13.74 13.49
CA PHE A 84 -8.24 -12.60 14.43
C PHE A 84 -8.41 -12.97 15.92
N GLN A 85 -8.27 -14.24 16.32
CA GLN A 85 -8.42 -14.67 17.72
C GLN A 85 -7.11 -15.03 18.44
N GLN A 86 -5.95 -14.56 17.98
CA GLN A 86 -4.72 -14.71 18.77
C GLN A 86 -3.85 -13.46 18.73
N THR A 87 -4.22 -12.49 19.56
CA THR A 87 -3.34 -11.62 20.35
C THR A 87 -4.17 -10.94 21.41
#